data_AF-A0A1V6Q5P1-F1
#
_entry.id   AF-A0A1V6Q5P1-F1
#
_cell.length_a   1.000
_cell.length_b   1.000
_cell.length_c   1.000
_cell.angle_alpha   90.00
_cell.angle_beta   90.00
_cell.angle_gamma   90.00
#
_symmetry.space_group_name_H-M   'P 1'
#
loop_
_entity.id
_entity.type
_entity.pdbx_description
1 polymer ?
#
loop_
_entity_poly.entity_id
_entity_poly.type
_entity_poly.pdbx_seq_one_letter_code
_entity_poly.pdbx_strand_id
1 'polypeptide(L)'
;MAPKHHGLTRALLSTILFLQPVLSVPGIGTLLPRASPPSSISTSLSTSISTPTPSVSMSSLATATTCNGHAEYCTRSYSNITFVGSHDSPFVGPLPQQNQNIDVTAQLDMGIRYLQAQTHHSVFDKNVLELCHTSCFLEDAGTLKAFLETVKKWLDANPNEIVTLLLTNGDSVAISEFGDTFSSSGINSYTYTPSASPLSLSDWPTLGEMISSGKRLVVFLDYGADTTKVNYILDEFTYYFETPYGVTDAKFSSCKIDRPSDASATGRMYIVNHFLDVDILGVLIPDRDKADSTNAATGEGSIE
;
A
#
# COMPACT_ATOMS: atom_id res chain seq x y z
N MET A 1 -28.74 -15.32 20.42
CA MET A 1 -28.02 -16.61 20.58
C MET A 1 -26.91 -16.61 19.54
N ALA A 2 -25.67 -16.44 19.98
CA ALA A 2 -24.48 -16.39 19.12
C ALA A 2 -23.67 -17.67 19.34
N PRO A 3 -23.09 -18.30 18.30
CA PRO A 3 -22.17 -19.40 18.51
C PRO A 3 -20.76 -18.84 18.77
N LYS A 4 -20.18 -19.28 19.88
CA LYS A 4 -18.78 -19.05 20.27
C LYS A 4 -17.90 -20.02 19.49
N HIS A 5 -16.91 -19.52 18.76
CA HIS A 5 -15.82 -20.35 18.25
C HIS A 5 -14.83 -20.67 19.38
N HIS A 6 -14.62 -21.96 19.62
CA HIS A 6 -13.56 -22.52 20.45
C HIS A 6 -12.38 -22.89 19.55
N GLY A 7 -11.17 -22.51 19.93
CA GLY A 7 -9.97 -23.07 19.31
C GLY A 7 -8.69 -22.32 19.65
N LEU A 8 -8.18 -22.46 20.88
CA LEU A 8 -6.78 -22.14 21.17
C LEU A 8 -6.31 -22.94 22.38
N THR A 9 -5.50 -23.97 22.16
CA THR A 9 -4.51 -24.44 23.15
C THR A 9 -3.51 -25.42 22.52
N ARG A 10 -2.27 -24.93 22.32
CA ARG A 10 -0.98 -25.53 22.73
C ARG A 10 0.13 -25.16 21.74
N ALA A 11 0.81 -24.06 22.03
CA ALA A 11 2.19 -23.84 21.59
C ALA A 11 3.12 -24.14 22.78
N LEU A 12 4.12 -24.99 22.57
CA LEU A 12 5.17 -25.27 23.56
C LEU A 12 6.52 -25.37 22.82
N LEU A 13 7.36 -24.37 23.12
CA LEU A 13 8.83 -24.36 23.18
C LEU A 13 9.65 -24.92 21.99
N SER A 14 10.52 -24.08 21.42
CA SER A 14 11.92 -24.01 21.87
C SER A 14 12.72 -22.92 21.15
N THR A 15 13.33 -22.07 21.96
CA THR A 15 14.26 -21.00 21.65
C THR A 15 15.65 -21.54 21.34
N ILE A 16 16.29 -21.13 20.23
CA ILE A 16 17.77 -21.13 20.13
C ILE A 16 18.21 -19.82 19.47
N LEU A 17 18.91 -19.03 20.26
CA LEU A 17 19.50 -17.73 19.98
C LEU A 17 20.95 -17.93 19.52
N PHE A 18 21.36 -17.33 18.40
CA PHE A 18 22.78 -17.06 18.13
C PHE A 18 22.94 -15.65 17.55
N LEU A 19 23.39 -14.73 18.40
CA LEU A 19 23.94 -13.44 17.99
C LEU A 19 25.36 -13.63 17.42
N GLN A 20 25.69 -12.85 16.39
CA GLN A 20 27.06 -12.47 16.04
C GLN A 20 27.13 -10.93 15.89
N PRO A 21 28.26 -10.30 16.25
CA PRO A 21 28.35 -8.86 16.46
C PRO A 21 28.70 -8.07 15.19
N VAL A 22 28.15 -6.85 15.14
CA VAL A 22 28.46 -5.79 14.16
C VAL A 22 29.77 -5.11 14.53
N LEU A 23 30.72 -5.05 13.60
CA LEU A 23 31.92 -4.22 13.70
C LEU A 23 31.73 -2.97 12.83
N SER A 24 31.53 -1.82 13.47
CA SER A 24 31.51 -0.50 12.84
C SER A 24 32.88 0.17 13.00
N VAL A 25 33.38 0.76 11.90
CA VAL A 25 34.60 1.58 11.85
C VAL A 25 34.18 3.04 11.66
N PRO A 26 34.69 4.01 12.46
CA PRO A 26 34.37 5.41 12.26
C PRO A 26 35.35 6.08 11.27
N GLY A 27 34.80 6.62 10.18
CA GLY A 27 35.51 7.50 9.25
C GLY A 27 35.41 8.96 9.69
N ILE A 28 36.54 9.54 10.07
CA ILE A 28 36.71 10.96 10.39
C ILE A 28 36.76 11.75 9.06
N GLY A 29 35.82 12.69 8.90
CA GLY A 29 35.78 13.64 7.78
C GLY A 29 35.80 15.07 8.30
N THR A 30 36.88 15.76 7.98
CA THR A 30 37.30 17.11 8.37
C THR A 30 36.32 18.25 8.06
N LEU A 31 36.19 19.16 9.04
CA LEU A 31 35.56 20.48 8.94
C LEU A 31 36.36 21.43 8.03
N LEU A 32 35.68 22.08 7.09
CA LEU A 32 36.17 23.25 6.35
C LEU A 32 35.52 24.54 6.90
N PRO A 33 36.26 25.65 7.04
CA PRO A 33 35.74 26.86 7.65
C PRO A 33 34.88 27.68 6.68
N ARG A 34 33.79 28.20 7.24
CA ARG A 34 32.82 29.12 6.66
C ARG A 34 33.45 30.50 6.45
N ALA A 35 33.46 30.99 5.21
CA ALA A 35 33.81 32.37 4.91
C ALA A 35 32.61 33.30 5.17
N SER A 36 32.84 34.39 5.91
CA SER A 36 31.89 35.47 6.15
C SER A 36 31.85 36.43 4.95
N PRO A 37 30.69 37.02 4.61
CA PRO A 37 30.61 38.05 3.58
C PRO A 37 30.96 39.44 4.15
N PRO A 38 31.52 40.37 3.35
CA PRO A 38 31.74 41.74 3.78
C PRO A 38 30.46 42.59 3.63
N SER A 39 30.27 43.49 4.60
CA SER A 39 29.26 44.53 4.60
C SER A 39 29.46 45.49 3.44
N SER A 40 28.38 45.79 2.71
CA SER A 40 28.37 46.80 1.65
C SER A 40 27.35 47.89 1.95
N ILE A 41 27.79 49.10 1.62
CA ILE A 41 27.29 50.43 1.98
C ILE A 41 25.93 50.71 1.34
N SER A 42 25.07 51.43 2.08
CA SER A 42 23.79 51.94 1.61
C SER A 42 24.00 53.15 0.70
N THR A 43 23.66 53.01 -0.59
CA THR A 43 23.46 54.12 -1.52
C THR A 43 21.98 54.19 -1.88
N SER A 44 21.33 55.29 -1.50
CA SER A 44 19.96 55.63 -1.86
C SER A 44 19.88 56.00 -3.35
N LEU A 45 19.32 55.12 -4.17
CA LEU A 45 18.85 55.44 -5.52
C LEU A 45 17.32 55.50 -5.53
N SER A 46 16.79 56.66 -5.89
CA SER A 46 15.37 56.87 -6.18
C SER A 46 15.01 56.16 -7.48
N THR A 47 14.43 54.96 -7.38
CA THR A 47 13.80 54.26 -8.50
C THR A 47 12.29 54.32 -8.37
N SER A 48 11.65 54.88 -9.39
CA SER A 48 10.20 54.90 -9.60
C SER A 48 9.62 53.49 -9.51
N ILE A 49 8.72 53.27 -8.55
CA ILE A 49 7.98 52.01 -8.37
C ILE A 49 6.91 51.94 -9.46
N SER A 50 7.21 51.27 -10.57
CA SER A 50 6.17 50.66 -11.40
C SER A 50 5.82 49.32 -10.75
N THR A 51 4.62 49.22 -10.20
CA THR A 51 4.06 47.98 -9.66
C THR A 51 3.99 46.93 -10.78
N PRO A 52 4.73 45.82 -10.72
CA PRO A 52 4.49 44.72 -11.62
C PRO A 52 3.13 44.12 -11.27
N THR A 53 2.20 44.13 -12.21
CA THR A 53 1.00 43.31 -12.13
C THR A 53 1.43 41.85 -11.97
N PRO A 54 0.92 41.12 -10.97
CA PRO A 54 1.21 39.70 -10.85
C PRO A 54 0.60 39.02 -12.08
N SER A 55 1.47 38.69 -13.02
CA SER A 55 1.12 37.81 -14.14
C SER A 55 0.93 36.45 -13.50
N VAL A 56 -0.32 36.04 -13.32
CA VAL A 56 -0.67 34.67 -12.94
C VAL A 56 -0.22 33.81 -14.11
N SER A 57 1.02 33.31 -14.03
CA SER A 57 1.49 32.27 -14.92
C SER A 57 0.64 31.06 -14.57
N MET A 58 -0.39 30.79 -15.37
CA MET A 58 -1.02 29.49 -15.37
C MET A 58 0.07 28.51 -15.77
N SER A 59 0.74 27.92 -14.78
CA SER A 59 1.48 26.70 -15.00
C SER A 59 0.46 25.71 -15.53
N SER A 60 0.47 25.48 -16.85
CA SER A 60 -0.15 24.29 -17.39
C SER A 60 0.50 23.13 -16.67
N LEU A 61 -0.22 22.46 -15.78
CA LEU A 61 0.19 21.17 -15.27
C LEU A 61 0.51 20.34 -16.52
N ALA A 62 1.79 20.02 -16.71
CA ALA A 62 2.20 19.17 -17.81
C ALA A 62 1.42 17.87 -17.65
N THR A 63 0.52 17.59 -18.59
CA THR A 63 -0.25 16.36 -18.57
C THR A 63 0.75 15.21 -18.57
N ALA A 64 0.61 14.29 -17.61
CA ALA A 64 1.48 13.14 -17.51
C ALA A 64 1.50 12.40 -18.85
N THR A 65 2.69 12.20 -19.41
CA THR A 65 2.85 11.49 -20.70
C THR A 65 2.68 9.99 -20.56
N THR A 66 2.84 9.49 -19.33
CA THR A 66 2.62 8.09 -18.93
C THR A 66 1.94 8.07 -17.58
N CYS A 67 1.15 7.03 -17.31
CA CYS A 67 0.47 6.80 -16.06
C CYS A 67 0.71 5.35 -15.67
N ASN A 68 1.31 5.12 -14.50
CA ASN A 68 1.83 3.80 -14.13
C ASN A 68 2.74 3.18 -15.22
N GLY A 69 3.65 3.98 -15.78
CA GLY A 69 4.57 3.55 -16.84
C GLY A 69 4.00 3.49 -18.27
N HIS A 70 2.68 3.61 -18.47
CA HIS A 70 2.02 3.40 -19.77
C HIS A 70 1.22 4.63 -20.23
N ALA A 71 1.32 5.02 -21.51
CA ALA A 71 0.60 6.18 -22.04
C ALA A 71 -0.90 5.91 -22.18
N GLU A 72 -1.25 4.68 -22.59
CA GLU A 72 -2.62 4.20 -22.78
C GLU A 72 -3.42 4.09 -21.47
N TYR A 73 -2.75 4.08 -20.32
CA TYR A 73 -3.40 4.04 -19.01
C TYR A 73 -3.93 5.41 -18.59
N CYS A 74 -3.36 6.51 -19.10
CA CYS A 74 -3.76 7.85 -18.68
C CYS A 74 -5.22 8.19 -19.01
N THR A 75 -5.80 7.58 -20.04
CA THR A 75 -7.20 7.81 -20.43
C THR A 75 -8.17 6.73 -19.93
N ARG A 76 -7.67 5.71 -19.21
CA ARG A 76 -8.50 4.65 -18.64
C ARG A 76 -8.92 5.03 -17.22
N SER A 77 -10.18 4.77 -16.89
CA SER A 77 -10.68 4.87 -15.50
C SER A 77 -9.92 3.92 -14.58
N TYR A 78 -9.72 4.31 -13.33
CA TYR A 78 -9.11 3.46 -12.30
C TYR A 78 -9.79 2.09 -12.19
N SER A 79 -11.12 2.07 -12.28
CA SER A 79 -11.95 0.86 -12.29
C SER A 79 -11.77 -0.04 -13.52
N ASN A 80 -11.05 0.42 -14.54
CA ASN A 80 -10.80 -0.27 -15.81
C ASN A 80 -9.29 -0.46 -16.06
N ILE A 81 -8.54 -0.69 -14.98
CA ILE A 81 -7.14 -1.11 -14.99
C ILE A 81 -7.03 -2.44 -14.24
N THR A 82 -6.26 -3.37 -14.81
CA THR A 82 -5.79 -4.56 -14.09
C THR A 82 -4.47 -4.21 -13.43
N PHE A 83 -4.43 -4.27 -12.11
CA PHE A 83 -3.20 -4.08 -11.34
C PHE A 83 -2.64 -5.43 -10.92
N VAL A 84 -1.34 -5.62 -11.08
CA VAL A 84 -0.64 -6.69 -10.37
C VAL A 84 -0.44 -6.23 -8.92
N GLY A 85 -0.89 -7.07 -8.00
CA GLY A 85 -0.79 -6.84 -6.56
C GLY A 85 0.24 -7.70 -5.87
N SER A 86 0.58 -7.33 -4.65
CA SER A 86 1.38 -8.16 -3.74
C SER A 86 0.55 -8.43 -2.48
N HIS A 87 0.26 -9.70 -2.25
CA HIS A 87 -0.36 -10.14 -1.01
C HIS A 87 0.66 -10.01 0.12
N ASP A 88 0.26 -9.43 1.25
CA ASP A 88 1.12 -9.38 2.43
C ASP A 88 2.49 -8.71 2.14
N SER A 89 2.43 -7.60 1.40
CA SER A 89 3.58 -6.81 0.92
C SER A 89 4.71 -6.57 1.93
N PRO A 90 4.45 -6.21 3.20
CA PRO A 90 5.51 -5.89 4.16
C PRO A 90 6.19 -7.13 4.76
N PHE A 91 5.66 -8.34 4.57
CA PHE A 91 6.17 -9.56 5.22
C PHE A 91 7.25 -10.22 4.34
N VAL A 92 8.48 -9.75 4.52
CA VAL A 92 9.61 -10.03 3.62
C VAL A 92 10.65 -10.93 4.26
N GLY A 93 10.98 -12.04 3.60
CA GLY A 93 12.11 -12.88 3.96
C GLY A 93 11.90 -14.37 3.62
N PRO A 94 12.74 -15.28 4.14
CA PRO A 94 12.75 -16.70 3.79
C PRO A 94 11.79 -17.58 4.63
N LEU A 95 11.14 -17.02 5.65
CA LEU A 95 10.35 -17.81 6.61
C LEU A 95 8.97 -18.20 6.05
N PRO A 96 8.33 -19.26 6.57
CA PRO A 96 7.04 -19.74 6.05
C PRO A 96 5.89 -18.73 6.13
N GLN A 97 5.91 -17.82 7.11
CA GLN A 97 4.92 -16.76 7.28
C GLN A 97 5.22 -15.49 6.46
N GLN A 98 6.27 -15.49 5.63
CA GLN A 98 6.67 -14.33 4.83
C GLN A 98 6.31 -14.56 3.37
N ASN A 99 5.57 -13.63 2.78
CA ASN A 99 4.98 -13.75 1.45
C ASN A 99 5.85 -13.15 0.35
N GLN A 100 6.78 -12.26 0.72
CA GLN A 100 7.57 -11.50 -0.24
C GLN A 100 9.08 -11.76 -0.08
N ASN A 101 9.82 -11.59 -1.17
CA ASN A 101 11.28 -11.74 -1.21
C ASN A 101 12.05 -10.42 -1.22
N ILE A 102 11.35 -9.32 -1.53
CA ILE A 102 11.92 -7.99 -1.75
C ILE A 102 11.08 -6.97 -0.98
N ASP A 103 11.72 -5.87 -0.57
CA ASP A 103 11.03 -4.82 0.17
C ASP A 103 9.95 -4.10 -0.66
N VAL A 104 9.09 -3.36 0.02
CA VAL A 104 7.95 -2.66 -0.58
C VAL A 104 8.38 -1.66 -1.66
N THR A 105 9.53 -1.01 -1.51
CA THR A 105 10.03 -0.06 -2.53
C THR A 105 10.39 -0.82 -3.79
N ALA A 106 11.11 -1.94 -3.66
CA ALA A 106 11.46 -2.79 -4.79
C ALA A 106 10.22 -3.41 -5.47
N GLN A 107 9.19 -3.80 -4.72
CA GLN A 107 7.91 -4.26 -5.29
C GLN A 107 7.28 -3.18 -6.19
N LEU A 108 7.22 -1.94 -5.69
CA LEU A 108 6.73 -0.79 -6.45
C LEU A 108 7.61 -0.50 -7.68
N ASP A 109 8.93 -0.56 -7.55
CA ASP A 109 9.86 -0.37 -8.68
C ASP A 109 9.70 -1.43 -9.77
N MET A 110 9.26 -2.64 -9.40
CA MET A 110 8.97 -3.75 -10.34
C MET A 110 7.59 -3.70 -11.00
N GLY A 111 6.78 -2.68 -10.69
CA GLY A 111 5.48 -2.46 -11.34
C GLY A 111 4.26 -2.89 -10.51
N ILE A 112 4.44 -3.37 -9.27
CA ILE A 112 3.31 -3.61 -8.36
C ILE A 112 2.63 -2.28 -8.04
N ARG A 113 1.30 -2.22 -8.16
CA ARG A 113 0.52 -1.01 -7.88
C ARG A 113 -0.64 -1.23 -6.91
N TYR A 114 -0.75 -2.45 -6.37
CA TYR A 114 -1.71 -2.82 -5.35
C TYR A 114 -0.96 -3.53 -4.21
N LEU A 115 -0.88 -2.91 -3.04
CA LEU A 115 -0.20 -3.45 -1.87
C LEU A 115 -1.23 -3.90 -0.84
N GLN A 116 -1.11 -5.12 -0.34
CA GLN A 116 -1.93 -5.64 0.76
C GLN A 116 -1.09 -5.76 2.03
N ALA A 117 -1.66 -5.38 3.18
CA ALA A 117 -1.00 -5.56 4.46
C ALA A 117 -2.02 -5.86 5.57
N GLN A 118 -1.61 -6.67 6.54
CA GLN A 118 -2.41 -6.96 7.72
C GLN A 118 -2.07 -5.98 8.84
N THR A 119 -3.09 -5.47 9.54
CA THR A 119 -2.89 -4.52 10.64
C THR A 119 -3.43 -5.04 11.96
N HIS A 120 -2.68 -4.79 13.03
CA HIS A 120 -3.02 -5.16 14.40
C HIS A 120 -2.62 -4.05 15.36
N HIS A 121 -3.23 -4.02 16.54
CA HIS A 121 -2.72 -3.20 17.65
C HIS A 121 -1.35 -3.72 18.10
N SER A 122 -0.41 -2.81 18.36
CA SER A 122 0.88 -3.17 18.94
C SER A 122 0.70 -3.86 20.29
N VAL A 123 1.51 -4.89 20.52
CA VAL A 123 1.56 -5.58 21.83
C VAL A 123 2.26 -4.74 22.90
N PHE A 124 2.94 -3.66 22.51
CA PHE A 124 3.68 -2.77 23.41
C PHE A 124 2.97 -1.43 23.66
N ASP A 125 2.31 -0.87 22.65
CA ASP A 125 1.51 0.37 22.76
C ASP A 125 0.21 0.27 21.96
N LYS A 126 -0.92 0.16 22.66
CA LYS A 126 -2.24 0.00 22.03
C LYS A 126 -2.69 1.19 21.16
N ASN A 127 -1.97 2.32 21.18
CA ASN A 127 -2.25 3.45 20.30
C ASN A 127 -1.46 3.39 18.99
N VAL A 128 -0.65 2.35 18.80
CA VAL A 128 0.15 2.13 17.60
C VAL A 128 -0.43 0.94 16.83
N LEU A 129 -0.61 1.13 15.53
CA LEU A 129 -0.92 0.05 14.59
C LEU A 129 0.38 -0.48 14.01
N GLU A 130 0.54 -1.80 14.10
CA GLU A 130 1.65 -2.56 13.55
C GLU A 130 1.18 -3.38 12.34
N LEU A 131 2.13 -3.73 11.47
CA LEU A 131 1.90 -4.65 10.38
C LEU A 131 2.29 -6.05 10.81
N CYS A 132 1.30 -6.86 11.20
CA CYS A 132 1.55 -8.17 11.78
C CYS A 132 0.87 -9.28 10.97
N HIS A 133 1.59 -10.35 10.66
CA HIS A 133 1.03 -11.47 9.91
C HIS A 133 0.29 -12.38 10.89
N THR A 134 -1.04 -12.36 10.88
CA THR A 134 -1.93 -13.02 11.86
C THR A 134 -1.84 -12.48 13.31
N SER A 135 -0.64 -12.23 13.83
CA SER A 135 -0.39 -11.62 15.14
C SER A 135 1.03 -11.10 15.25
N CYS A 136 1.27 -10.07 16.07
CA CYS A 136 2.61 -9.48 16.24
C CYS A 136 3.60 -10.38 17.00
N PHE A 137 3.13 -11.51 17.53
CA PHE A 137 4.02 -12.55 18.06
C PHE A 137 4.56 -13.47 16.96
N LEU A 138 3.80 -13.68 15.89
CA LEU A 138 4.20 -14.52 14.77
C LEU A 138 5.19 -13.79 13.87
N GLU A 139 4.82 -12.59 13.43
CA GLU A 139 5.66 -11.70 12.63
C GLU A 139 5.18 -10.27 12.82
N ASP A 140 6.13 -9.35 13.03
CA ASP A 140 5.89 -7.92 13.12
C ASP A 140 6.84 -7.22 12.15
N ALA A 141 6.28 -6.67 11.07
CA ALA A 141 7.00 -5.93 10.04
C ALA A 141 7.15 -4.43 10.39
N GLY A 142 6.79 -4.03 11.60
CA GLY A 142 6.86 -2.68 12.13
C GLY A 142 5.59 -1.87 11.89
N THR A 143 5.65 -0.60 12.30
CA THR A 143 4.45 0.25 12.39
C THR A 143 3.82 0.51 11.02
N LEU A 144 2.48 0.56 10.97
CA LEU A 144 1.74 1.04 9.82
C LEU A 144 2.23 2.43 9.38
N LYS A 145 2.57 3.31 10.33
CA LYS A 145 3.11 4.64 10.02
C LYS A 145 4.38 4.58 9.19
N ALA A 146 5.36 3.74 9.56
CA ALA A 146 6.62 3.61 8.84
C ALA A 146 6.43 3.03 7.42
N PHE A 147 5.50 2.08 7.27
CA PHE A 147 5.10 1.56 5.96
C PHE A 147 4.48 2.66 5.09
N LEU A 148 3.54 3.44 5.63
CA LEU A 148 2.93 4.57 4.91
C LEU A 148 3.98 5.63 4.54
N GLU A 149 4.94 5.92 5.41
CA GLU A 149 6.06 6.82 5.08
C GLU A 149 6.94 6.29 3.94
N THR A 150 7.13 4.97 3.87
CA THR A 150 7.84 4.30 2.77
C THR A 150 7.10 4.47 1.45
N VAL A 151 5.80 4.17 1.42
CA VAL A 151 4.95 4.35 0.22
C VAL A 151 4.88 5.83 -0.18
N LYS A 152 4.73 6.73 0.79
CA LYS A 152 4.72 8.17 0.55
C LYS A 152 6.02 8.63 -0.11
N LYS A 153 7.17 8.23 0.44
CA LYS A 153 8.49 8.57 -0.12
C LYS A 153 8.62 8.10 -1.56
N TRP A 154 8.12 6.90 -1.87
CA TRP A 154 8.10 6.40 -3.24
C TRP A 154 7.18 7.23 -4.14
N LEU A 155 5.96 7.57 -3.69
CA LEU A 155 5.05 8.45 -4.44
C LEU A 155 5.64 9.85 -4.66
N ASP A 156 6.37 10.40 -3.69
CA ASP A 156 7.06 11.69 -3.82
C ASP A 156 8.10 11.66 -4.96
N ALA A 157 8.82 10.55 -5.09
CA ALA A 157 9.83 10.35 -6.14
C ALA A 157 9.23 10.00 -7.51
N ASN A 158 7.98 9.55 -7.55
CA ASN A 158 7.33 9.02 -8.74
C ASN A 158 5.99 9.73 -9.01
N PRO A 159 6.00 10.92 -9.65
CA PRO A 159 4.81 11.79 -9.76
C PRO A 159 3.71 11.24 -10.68
N ASN A 160 4.05 10.34 -11.60
CA ASN A 160 3.14 9.78 -12.61
C ASN A 160 2.55 8.42 -12.20
N GLU A 161 2.67 8.08 -10.92
CA GLU A 161 2.29 6.77 -10.40
C GLU A 161 1.12 6.89 -9.43
N ILE A 162 0.22 5.91 -9.50
CA ILE A 162 -0.94 5.71 -8.64
C ILE A 162 -0.82 4.36 -7.96
N VAL A 163 -0.95 4.35 -6.63
CA VAL A 163 -0.85 3.16 -5.79
C VAL A 163 -2.18 2.91 -5.10
N THR A 164 -2.52 1.64 -4.92
CA THR A 164 -3.64 1.20 -4.11
C THR A 164 -3.14 0.45 -2.88
N LEU A 165 -3.71 0.76 -1.73
CA LEU A 165 -3.51 0.03 -0.49
C LEU A 165 -4.80 -0.69 -0.13
N LEU A 166 -4.68 -1.95 0.27
CA LEU A 166 -5.72 -2.67 0.98
C LEU A 166 -5.15 -3.12 2.33
N LEU A 167 -5.75 -2.63 3.40
CA LEU A 167 -5.37 -2.98 4.77
C LEU A 167 -6.42 -3.93 5.34
N THR A 168 -5.99 -4.96 6.07
CA THR A 168 -6.91 -5.80 6.85
C THR A 168 -7.01 -5.33 8.29
N ASN A 169 -8.19 -5.43 8.89
CA ASN A 169 -8.50 -4.94 10.24
C ASN A 169 -8.93 -6.09 11.17
N GLY A 170 -8.02 -7.03 11.42
CA GLY A 170 -8.32 -8.24 12.21
C GLY A 170 -8.75 -7.94 13.65
N ASP A 171 -8.28 -6.84 14.23
CA ASP A 171 -8.56 -6.45 15.62
C ASP A 171 -9.82 -5.58 15.76
N SER A 172 -10.55 -5.30 14.67
CA SER A 172 -11.70 -4.39 14.65
C SER A 172 -11.37 -3.00 15.22
N VAL A 173 -10.18 -2.50 14.89
CA VAL A 173 -9.68 -1.18 15.25
C VAL A 173 -10.63 -0.10 14.71
N ALA A 174 -10.82 0.98 15.48
CA ALA A 174 -11.63 2.09 15.03
C ALA A 174 -10.98 2.79 13.83
N ILE A 175 -11.78 3.10 12.80
CA ILE A 175 -11.29 3.77 11.58
C ILE A 175 -10.54 5.08 11.86
N SER A 176 -10.87 5.78 12.95
CA SER A 176 -10.18 7.00 13.35
C SER A 176 -8.70 6.78 13.66
N GLU A 177 -8.32 5.63 14.21
CA GLU A 177 -6.91 5.30 14.50
C GLU A 177 -6.10 5.12 13.20
N PHE A 178 -6.72 4.51 12.17
CA PHE A 178 -6.16 4.52 10.82
C PHE A 178 -6.05 5.94 10.29
N GLY A 179 -7.11 6.75 10.40
CA GLY A 179 -7.11 8.16 10.00
C GLY A 179 -5.96 8.96 10.62
N ASP A 180 -5.75 8.82 11.92
CA ASP A 180 -4.67 9.47 12.66
C ASP A 180 -3.29 9.00 12.20
N THR A 181 -3.13 7.70 11.91
CA THR A 181 -1.89 7.13 11.38
C THR A 181 -1.59 7.63 9.95
N PHE A 182 -2.61 7.72 9.09
CA PHE A 182 -2.49 8.29 7.75
C PHE A 182 -2.18 9.79 7.77
N SER A 183 -2.79 10.53 8.69
CA SER A 183 -2.52 11.96 8.86
C SER A 183 -1.11 12.21 9.40
N SER A 184 -0.66 11.41 10.36
CA SER A 184 0.66 11.58 10.98
C SER A 184 1.84 11.11 10.10
N SER A 185 1.62 10.18 9.17
CA SER A 185 2.60 9.86 8.11
C SER A 185 2.62 10.90 6.98
N GLY A 186 1.56 11.72 6.88
CA GLY A 186 1.40 12.74 5.84
C GLY A 186 1.08 12.18 4.45
N ILE A 187 0.84 10.86 4.31
CA ILE A 187 0.48 10.25 3.03
C ILE A 187 -0.94 10.63 2.57
N ASN A 188 -1.81 11.03 3.51
CA ASN A 188 -3.18 11.46 3.24
C ASN A 188 -3.29 12.63 2.25
N SER A 189 -2.20 13.38 1.99
CA SER A 189 -2.20 14.37 0.92
C SER A 189 -2.49 13.77 -0.46
N TYR A 190 -2.11 12.50 -0.67
CA TYR A 190 -2.29 11.76 -1.93
C TYR A 190 -3.62 11.01 -2.03
N THR A 191 -4.39 10.87 -0.95
CA THR A 191 -5.56 9.98 -0.96
C THR A 191 -6.69 10.53 -1.81
N TYR A 192 -7.23 9.69 -2.69
CA TYR A 192 -8.43 9.96 -3.45
C TYR A 192 -9.68 9.78 -2.57
N THR A 193 -10.57 10.76 -2.60
CA THR A 193 -11.86 10.72 -1.92
C THR A 193 -12.95 10.65 -2.99
N PRO A 194 -13.71 9.56 -3.09
CA PRO A 194 -14.86 9.47 -3.98
C PRO A 194 -15.91 10.53 -3.66
N SER A 195 -16.60 11.03 -4.69
CA SER A 195 -17.73 11.95 -4.53
C SER A 195 -19.00 11.28 -3.98
N ALA A 196 -19.06 9.96 -4.03
CA ALA A 196 -20.14 9.12 -3.52
C ALA A 196 -19.58 7.79 -3.00
N SER A 197 -20.31 7.16 -2.08
CA SER A 197 -19.97 5.86 -1.49
C SER A 197 -21.21 4.95 -1.51
N PRO A 198 -21.29 3.95 -2.42
CA PRO A 198 -20.31 3.61 -3.45
C PRO A 198 -20.28 4.61 -4.62
N LEU A 199 -19.15 4.63 -5.32
CA LEU A 199 -19.00 5.23 -6.64
C LEU A 199 -19.25 4.15 -7.69
N SER A 200 -20.01 4.45 -8.75
CA SER A 200 -20.24 3.46 -9.82
C SER A 200 -18.94 3.21 -10.61
N LEU A 201 -18.84 2.05 -11.28
CA LEU A 201 -17.65 1.70 -12.07
C LEU A 201 -17.32 2.76 -13.14
N SER A 202 -18.32 3.37 -13.78
CA SER A 202 -18.12 4.40 -14.81
C SER A 202 -17.72 5.76 -14.26
N ASP A 203 -17.95 6.01 -12.97
CA ASP A 203 -17.70 7.33 -12.36
C ASP A 203 -16.30 7.44 -11.74
N TRP A 204 -15.52 6.34 -11.73
CA TRP A 204 -14.12 6.40 -11.33
C TRP A 204 -13.32 7.26 -12.32
N PRO A 205 -12.49 8.20 -11.82
CA PRO A 205 -11.68 9.05 -12.67
C PRO A 205 -10.64 8.25 -13.42
N THR A 206 -10.15 8.83 -14.51
CA THR A 206 -8.99 8.31 -15.22
C THR A 206 -7.71 8.47 -14.40
N LEU A 207 -6.72 7.61 -14.67
CA LEU A 207 -5.41 7.72 -14.02
C LEU A 207 -4.77 9.09 -14.30
N GLY A 208 -4.94 9.65 -15.51
CA GLY A 208 -4.44 10.97 -15.85
C GLY A 208 -5.06 12.09 -15.01
N GLU A 209 -6.37 12.02 -14.72
CA GLU A 209 -7.06 12.97 -13.83
C GLU A 209 -6.60 12.84 -12.38
N MET A 210 -6.41 11.61 -11.90
CA MET A 210 -5.89 11.32 -10.56
C MET A 210 -4.46 11.86 -10.38
N ILE A 211 -3.58 11.67 -11.37
CA ILE A 211 -2.22 12.23 -11.36
C ILE A 211 -2.26 13.76 -11.41
N SER A 212 -3.06 14.34 -12.31
CA SER A 212 -3.15 15.80 -12.49
C SER A 212 -3.69 16.50 -11.24
N SER A 213 -4.59 15.86 -10.49
CA SER A 213 -5.11 16.36 -9.21
C SER A 213 -4.19 16.09 -8.01
N GLY A 214 -3.13 15.29 -8.20
CA GLY A 214 -2.26 14.82 -7.13
C GLY A 214 -2.91 13.80 -6.20
N LYS A 215 -4.09 13.28 -6.52
CA LYS A 215 -4.83 12.27 -5.73
C LYS A 215 -4.49 10.87 -6.25
N ARG A 216 -3.30 10.40 -5.87
CA ARG A 216 -2.60 9.24 -6.43
C ARG A 216 -2.59 8.01 -5.52
N LEU A 217 -3.37 8.02 -4.45
CA LEU A 217 -3.49 6.89 -3.53
C LEU A 217 -4.96 6.50 -3.34
N VAL A 218 -5.31 5.25 -3.62
CA VAL A 218 -6.63 4.69 -3.28
C VAL A 218 -6.44 3.76 -2.09
N VAL A 219 -7.32 3.85 -1.08
CA VAL A 219 -7.17 3.08 0.16
C VAL A 219 -8.46 2.33 0.45
N PHE A 220 -8.33 1.02 0.65
CA PHE A 220 -9.40 0.13 1.09
C PHE A 220 -9.06 -0.46 2.46
N LEU A 221 -10.10 -0.72 3.23
CA LEU A 221 -10.06 -1.49 4.46
C LEU A 221 -11.09 -2.61 4.35
N ASP A 222 -10.71 -3.84 4.67
CA ASP A 222 -11.58 -5.01 4.55
C ASP A 222 -12.87 -4.89 5.38
N TYR A 223 -12.73 -4.50 6.65
CA TYR A 223 -13.81 -4.38 7.62
C TYR A 223 -13.66 -3.14 8.49
N GLY A 224 -14.80 -2.51 8.79
CA GLY A 224 -14.86 -1.37 9.71
C GLY A 224 -14.54 -0.02 9.09
N ALA A 225 -14.49 0.09 7.76
CA ALA A 225 -14.46 1.38 7.07
C ALA A 225 -15.73 2.19 7.37
N ASP A 226 -15.58 3.49 7.55
CA ASP A 226 -16.69 4.44 7.74
C ASP A 226 -16.29 5.79 7.15
N THR A 227 -16.77 6.03 5.92
CA THR A 227 -16.44 7.23 5.14
C THR A 227 -17.05 8.51 5.71
N THR A 228 -17.94 8.42 6.72
CA THR A 228 -18.41 9.59 7.47
C THR A 228 -17.38 10.09 8.48
N LYS A 229 -16.41 9.24 8.88
CA LYS A 229 -15.32 9.59 9.81
C LYS A 229 -13.99 9.79 9.10
N VAL A 230 -13.63 8.88 8.19
CA VAL A 230 -12.40 8.98 7.37
C VAL A 230 -12.78 8.75 5.92
N ASN A 231 -13.05 9.85 5.21
CA ASN A 231 -13.73 9.85 3.91
C ASN A 231 -12.94 9.24 2.74
N TYR A 232 -11.64 8.98 2.91
CA TYR A 232 -10.77 8.41 1.88
C TYR A 232 -10.38 6.94 2.11
N ILE A 233 -10.74 6.35 3.25
CA ILE A 233 -10.56 4.91 3.49
C ILE A 233 -11.87 4.23 3.18
N LEU A 234 -11.88 3.48 2.08
CA LEU A 234 -13.07 2.89 1.50
C LEU A 234 -13.31 1.48 2.03
N ASP A 235 -14.57 1.08 2.10
CA ASP A 235 -14.95 -0.29 2.42
C ASP A 235 -14.61 -1.20 1.24
N GLU A 236 -13.67 -2.13 1.42
CA GLU A 236 -13.24 -3.07 0.36
C GLU A 236 -14.46 -3.75 -0.25
N PHE A 237 -15.28 -4.38 0.59
CA PHE A 237 -16.43 -5.17 0.18
C PHE A 237 -17.65 -4.33 -0.22
N THR A 238 -17.48 -3.04 -0.45
CA THR A 238 -18.42 -2.17 -1.17
C THR A 238 -17.98 -1.97 -2.62
N TYR A 239 -16.67 -2.07 -2.89
CA TYR A 239 -16.08 -1.85 -4.21
C TYR A 239 -15.57 -3.12 -4.88
N TYR A 240 -15.18 -4.13 -4.12
CA TYR A 240 -14.61 -5.38 -4.60
C TYR A 240 -15.48 -6.57 -4.21
N PHE A 241 -15.35 -7.64 -4.99
CA PHE A 241 -15.46 -9.00 -4.49
C PHE A 241 -14.12 -9.70 -4.72
N GLU A 242 -13.92 -10.85 -4.11
CA GLU A 242 -12.71 -11.64 -4.34
C GLU A 242 -12.97 -13.14 -4.45
N THR A 243 -12.04 -13.83 -5.09
CA THR A 243 -12.00 -15.30 -5.15
C THR A 243 -11.42 -15.88 -3.85
N PRO A 244 -11.54 -17.19 -3.58
CA PRO A 244 -10.90 -17.79 -2.41
C PRO A 244 -9.39 -17.56 -2.42
N TYR A 245 -8.82 -17.28 -1.24
CA TYR A 245 -7.38 -17.35 -0.98
C TYR A 245 -7.02 -18.74 -0.43
N GLY A 246 -5.74 -19.02 -0.21
CA GLY A 246 -5.31 -20.33 0.31
C GLY A 246 -5.35 -21.43 -0.75
N VAL A 247 -5.21 -21.08 -2.03
CA VAL A 247 -5.39 -21.99 -3.15
C VAL A 247 -4.18 -22.92 -3.24
N THR A 248 -4.40 -24.23 -3.20
CA THR A 248 -3.34 -25.24 -3.36
C THR A 248 -3.36 -25.95 -4.71
N ASP A 249 -4.37 -25.66 -5.55
CA ASP A 249 -4.45 -26.17 -6.93
C ASP A 249 -3.83 -25.16 -7.89
N ALA A 250 -2.66 -25.49 -8.42
CA ALA A 250 -1.89 -24.66 -9.36
C ALA A 250 -2.64 -24.31 -10.65
N LYS A 251 -3.81 -24.90 -10.91
CA LYS A 251 -4.65 -24.56 -12.08
C LYS A 251 -5.50 -23.31 -11.89
N PHE A 252 -5.70 -22.83 -10.65
CA PHE A 252 -6.53 -21.65 -10.34
C PHE A 252 -7.91 -21.64 -11.04
N SER A 253 -8.53 -22.81 -11.19
CA SER A 253 -9.72 -23.00 -12.04
C SER A 253 -11.02 -22.35 -11.52
N SER A 254 -11.01 -21.79 -10.30
CA SER A 254 -12.19 -21.26 -9.64
C SER A 254 -12.29 -19.74 -9.79
N CYS A 255 -13.29 -19.28 -10.53
CA CYS A 255 -13.69 -17.87 -10.57
C CYS A 255 -14.86 -17.57 -9.61
N LYS A 256 -15.07 -18.41 -8.58
CA LYS A 256 -16.18 -18.22 -7.63
C LYS A 256 -15.93 -17.00 -6.76
N ILE A 257 -16.99 -16.25 -6.52
CA ILE A 257 -17.00 -15.22 -5.47
C ILE A 257 -16.96 -15.92 -4.12
N ASP A 258 -15.99 -15.55 -3.28
CA ASP A 258 -15.84 -16.03 -1.92
C ASP A 258 -16.22 -14.95 -0.91
N ARG A 259 -15.63 -13.74 -1.05
CA ARG A 259 -15.88 -12.61 -0.16
C ARG A 259 -16.37 -11.35 -0.90
N PRO A 260 -17.33 -10.61 -0.33
CA PRO A 260 -18.13 -11.04 0.82
C PRO A 260 -19.09 -12.18 0.40
N SER A 261 -19.54 -12.98 1.37
CA SER A 261 -20.50 -14.06 1.08
C SER A 261 -21.77 -13.52 0.43
N ASP A 262 -22.31 -14.24 -0.56
CA ASP A 262 -23.53 -13.89 -1.29
C ASP A 262 -23.45 -12.58 -2.11
N ALA A 263 -22.26 -12.04 -2.36
CA ALA A 263 -22.11 -10.84 -3.17
C ALA A 263 -22.51 -11.07 -4.63
N SER A 264 -23.02 -10.01 -5.27
CA SER A 264 -23.11 -9.94 -6.74
C SER A 264 -21.83 -9.34 -7.30
N ALA A 265 -21.31 -9.89 -8.41
CA ALA A 265 -20.25 -9.25 -9.19
C ALA A 265 -20.69 -7.90 -9.80
N THR A 266 -21.98 -7.69 -9.98
CA THR A 266 -22.51 -6.49 -10.64
C THR A 266 -22.14 -5.23 -9.86
N GLY A 267 -21.51 -4.26 -10.54
CA GLY A 267 -21.16 -2.97 -9.96
C GLY A 267 -19.89 -2.97 -9.09
N ARG A 268 -19.12 -4.06 -9.11
CA ARG A 268 -17.89 -4.21 -8.34
C ARG A 268 -16.68 -4.44 -9.25
N MET A 269 -15.53 -3.97 -8.79
CA MET A 269 -14.23 -4.48 -9.22
C MET A 269 -14.00 -5.85 -8.58
N TYR A 270 -12.89 -6.51 -8.91
CA TYR A 270 -12.57 -7.82 -8.35
C TYR A 270 -11.10 -7.95 -7.98
N ILE A 271 -10.83 -8.74 -6.95
CA ILE A 271 -9.50 -9.23 -6.59
C ILE A 271 -9.48 -10.72 -6.90
N VAL A 272 -8.51 -11.16 -7.71
CA VAL A 272 -8.23 -12.58 -7.89
C VAL A 272 -7.08 -12.93 -6.97
N ASN A 273 -7.33 -13.76 -5.97
CA ASN A 273 -6.30 -14.30 -5.09
C ASN A 273 -5.49 -15.37 -5.84
N HIS A 274 -4.61 -14.92 -6.74
CA HIS A 274 -3.75 -15.76 -7.58
C HIS A 274 -2.35 -15.90 -6.96
N PHE A 275 -2.29 -16.53 -5.81
CA PHE A 275 -1.05 -16.95 -5.17
C PHE A 275 -1.21 -18.40 -4.71
N LEU A 276 -0.21 -19.23 -5.03
CA LEU A 276 -0.26 -20.66 -4.76
C LEU A 276 0.28 -20.93 -3.37
N ASP A 277 -0.47 -21.69 -2.59
CA ASP A 277 -0.06 -22.19 -1.30
C ASP A 277 0.21 -23.70 -1.35
N VAL A 278 1.01 -24.16 -0.40
CA VAL A 278 1.20 -25.57 -0.08
C VAL A 278 0.68 -25.83 1.32
N ASP A 279 -0.05 -26.93 1.49
CA ASP A 279 -0.52 -27.41 2.80
C ASP A 279 0.56 -28.26 3.47
N ILE A 280 1.09 -27.76 4.59
CA ILE A 280 1.99 -28.50 5.46
C ILE A 280 1.28 -28.75 6.79
N LEU A 281 0.77 -29.98 6.96
CA LEU A 281 0.13 -30.44 8.20
C LEU A 281 -1.08 -29.59 8.64
N GLY A 282 -1.85 -29.07 7.69
CA GLY A 282 -3.02 -28.21 7.89
C GLY A 282 -2.68 -26.71 7.96
N VAL A 283 -1.43 -26.34 7.70
CA VAL A 283 -0.98 -24.94 7.62
C VAL A 283 -0.68 -24.61 6.16
N LEU A 284 -1.38 -23.61 5.64
CA LEU A 284 -1.14 -23.08 4.30
C LEU A 284 0.00 -22.07 4.36
N ILE A 285 0.99 -22.24 3.50
CA ILE A 285 2.11 -21.31 3.33
C ILE A 285 2.36 -21.09 1.83
N PRO A 286 2.98 -19.97 1.42
CA PRO A 286 3.29 -19.72 0.02
C PRO A 286 4.15 -20.84 -0.60
N ASP A 287 3.74 -21.34 -1.77
CA ASP A 287 4.52 -22.30 -2.57
C ASP A 287 5.63 -21.56 -3.34
N ARG A 288 6.74 -21.35 -2.64
CA ARG A 288 7.90 -20.60 -3.16
C ARG A 288 8.65 -21.35 -4.26
N ASP A 289 8.58 -22.69 -4.27
CA ASP A 289 9.23 -23.51 -5.28
C ASP A 289 8.55 -23.32 -6.65
N LYS A 290 7.28 -22.94 -6.66
CA LYS A 290 6.51 -22.66 -7.88
C LYS A 290 6.30 -21.17 -8.18
N ALA A 291 6.83 -20.26 -7.37
CA ALA A 291 6.63 -18.82 -7.54
C ALA A 291 6.96 -18.33 -8.96
N ASP A 292 8.05 -18.81 -9.57
CA ASP A 292 8.44 -18.45 -10.95
C ASP A 292 7.39 -18.86 -11.99
N SER A 293 6.68 -19.97 -11.77
CA SER A 293 5.62 -20.44 -12.67
C SER A 293 4.30 -19.72 -12.39
N THR A 294 3.92 -19.56 -11.13
CA THR A 294 2.69 -18.87 -10.72
C THR A 294 2.70 -17.39 -11.14
N ASN A 295 3.85 -16.73 -11.04
CA ASN A 295 4.04 -15.33 -11.41
C ASN A 295 4.46 -15.14 -12.88
N ALA A 296 4.56 -16.22 -13.67
CA ALA A 296 4.90 -16.10 -15.08
C ALA A 296 3.78 -15.39 -15.84
N ALA A 297 4.15 -14.72 -16.94
CA ALA A 297 3.17 -14.15 -17.86
C ALA A 297 2.47 -15.22 -18.72
N THR A 298 3.05 -16.40 -18.87
CA THR A 298 2.45 -17.47 -19.69
C THR A 298 2.80 -18.84 -19.13
N GLY A 299 1.88 -19.79 -19.22
CA GLY A 299 2.12 -21.18 -18.83
C GLY A 299 0.89 -21.79 -18.17
N GLU A 300 0.97 -23.04 -17.75
CA GLU A 300 -0.06 -23.61 -16.88
C GLU A 300 0.11 -23.01 -15.47
N GLY A 301 -0.94 -22.35 -14.95
CA GLY A 301 -0.92 -21.72 -13.63
C GLY A 301 -0.33 -20.32 -13.57
N SER A 302 0.03 -19.73 -14.71
CA SER A 302 0.43 -18.33 -14.82
C SER A 302 -0.70 -17.36 -14.48
N ILE A 303 -0.35 -16.09 -14.28
CA ILE A 303 -1.31 -15.02 -13.98
C ILE A 303 -2.10 -14.51 -15.21
N GLU A 304 -1.63 -14.75 -16.45
CA GLU A 304 -2.42 -14.54 -17.69
C GLU A 304 -3.23 -15.77 -18.09
#